data_AF-A0A2H0QLV6-F1
#
_entry.id   AF-A0A2H0QLV6-F1
#
_cell.length_a   1.000
_cell.length_b   1.000
_cell.length_c   1.000
_cell.angle_alpha   90.00
_cell.angle_beta   90.00
_cell.angle_gamma   90.00
#
_symmetry.space_group_name_H-M   'P 1'
#
loop_
_entity.id
_entity.type
_entity.pdbx_description
1 polymer ?
#
loop_
_entity_poly.entity_id
_entity_poly.type
_entity_poly.pdbx_seq_one_letter_code
_entity_poly.pdbx_strand_id
1 'polypeptide(L)'
;MNECFIGVDNRLFIVNTVEMKVISEIDLQSFFVDVVELANKGIIVIEEIGVGLYESTGGRIWFTPTDLIENYLVENDTIIVTTDTGKIKLSILTGKELI
;
A
#
# COMPACT_ATOMS: atom_id res chain seq x y z
N MET A 1 12.39 -6.92 -12.55
CA MET A 1 10.93 -7.07 -12.58
C MET A 1 10.40 -6.28 -13.74
N ASN A 2 9.36 -6.79 -14.41
CA ASN A 2 8.70 -6.12 -15.51
C ASN A 2 7.23 -5.92 -15.13
N GLU A 3 7.01 -5.28 -13.98
CA GLU A 3 5.69 -5.03 -13.42
C GLU A 3 5.47 -3.53 -13.30
N CYS A 4 4.22 -3.11 -13.50
CA CYS A 4 3.75 -1.75 -13.30
C CYS A 4 2.47 -1.80 -12.48
N PHE A 5 2.36 -0.88 -11.53
CA PHE A 5 1.18 -0.72 -10.67
C PHE A 5 0.37 0.46 -11.18
N ILE A 6 -0.92 0.26 -11.42
CA ILE A 6 -1.83 1.30 -11.91
C ILE A 6 -3.00 1.39 -10.93
N GLY A 7 -3.11 2.50 -10.21
CA GLY A 7 -4.25 2.79 -9.36
C GLY A 7 -5.37 3.50 -10.11
N VAL A 8 -6.61 3.04 -9.94
CA VAL A 8 -7.82 3.66 -10.49
C VAL A 8 -8.92 3.57 -9.44
N ASP A 9 -9.39 4.70 -8.94
CA ASP A 9 -10.37 4.78 -7.86
C ASP A 9 -9.94 3.93 -6.65
N ASN A 10 -10.78 3.00 -6.21
CA ASN A 10 -10.54 2.05 -5.12
C ASN A 10 -9.95 0.72 -5.60
N ARG A 11 -9.19 0.73 -6.70
CA ARG A 11 -8.59 -0.48 -7.27
C ARG A 11 -7.13 -0.28 -7.64
N LEU A 12 -6.34 -1.34 -7.48
CA LEU A 12 -4.96 -1.42 -7.95
C LEU A 12 -4.79 -2.57 -8.93
N PHE A 13 -4.24 -2.26 -10.10
CA PHE A 13 -3.92 -3.24 -11.14
C PHE A 13 -2.42 -3.51 -11.16
N ILE A 14 -2.04 -4.79 -11.17
CA ILE A 14 -0.67 -5.24 -11.39
C ILE A 14 -0.55 -5.68 -12.86
N VAL A 15 0.29 -5.01 -13.62
CA VAL A 15 0.42 -5.21 -15.07
C VAL A 15 1.80 -5.74 -15.42
N ASN A 16 1.87 -6.84 -16.15
CA ASN A 16 3.11 -7.30 -16.79
C ASN A 16 3.45 -6.37 -17.95
N THR A 17 4.58 -5.70 -17.90
CA THR A 17 4.98 -4.73 -18.93
C THR A 17 5.58 -5.36 -20.18
N VAL A 18 6.01 -6.63 -20.14
CA VAL A 18 6.45 -7.37 -21.33
C VAL A 18 5.26 -7.91 -22.10
N GLU A 19 4.32 -8.56 -21.41
CA GLU A 19 3.14 -9.16 -22.02
C GLU A 19 2.02 -8.15 -22.27
N MET A 20 2.10 -6.97 -21.66
CA MET A 20 1.08 -5.92 -21.68
C MET A 20 -0.29 -6.42 -21.20
N LYS A 21 -0.30 -7.17 -20.09
CA LYS A 21 -1.51 -7.79 -19.52
C LYS A 21 -1.63 -7.52 -18.03
N VAL A 22 -2.86 -7.35 -17.58
CA VAL A 22 -3.21 -7.36 -16.15
C VAL A 22 -2.99 -8.78 -15.62
N ILE A 23 -2.15 -8.91 -14.60
CA ILE A 23 -1.88 -10.17 -13.89
C ILE A 23 -2.82 -10.29 -12.68
N SER A 24 -3.08 -9.18 -12.00
CA SER A 24 -3.91 -9.13 -10.79
C SER A 24 -4.66 -7.80 -10.67
N GLU A 25 -5.84 -7.86 -10.07
CA GLU A 25 -6.67 -6.72 -9.69
C GLU A 25 -6.96 -6.85 -8.20
N ILE A 26 -6.73 -5.76 -7.47
CA ILE A 26 -6.89 -5.68 -6.02
C ILE A 26 -7.98 -4.66 -5.71
N ASP A 27 -9.04 -5.10 -5.03
CA ASP A 27 -10.03 -4.21 -4.44
C ASP A 27 -9.49 -3.60 -3.15
N LEU A 28 -9.34 -2.27 -3.14
CA LEU A 28 -8.87 -1.50 -2.00
C LEU A 28 -10.03 -1.14 -1.07
N GLN A 29 -9.71 -0.78 0.17
CA GLN A 29 -10.71 -0.32 1.14
C GLN A 29 -11.14 1.12 0.89
N SER A 30 -10.26 1.93 0.27
CA SER A 30 -10.53 3.31 -0.12
C SER A 30 -9.77 3.71 -1.38
N PHE A 31 -9.82 4.98 -1.76
CA PHE A 31 -9.17 5.48 -2.96
C PHE A 31 -7.66 5.25 -2.91
N PHE A 32 -7.10 4.78 -4.03
CA PHE A 32 -5.67 4.62 -4.21
C PHE A 32 -4.96 5.98 -4.12
N VAL A 33 -3.91 6.05 -3.31
CA VAL A 33 -3.02 7.20 -3.22
C VAL A 33 -1.67 6.87 -3.83
N ASP A 34 -1.03 5.81 -3.36
CA ASP A 34 0.31 5.42 -3.80
C ASP A 34 0.61 3.94 -3.53
N VAL A 35 1.72 3.45 -4.08
CA VAL A 35 2.24 2.11 -3.85
C VAL A 35 3.75 2.13 -3.67
N VAL A 36 4.22 1.46 -2.62
CA VAL A 36 5.63 1.29 -2.31
C VAL A 36 5.98 -0.19 -2.38
N GLU A 37 6.89 -0.52 -3.28
CA GLU A 37 7.38 -1.88 -3.41
C GLU A 37 8.40 -2.20 -2.31
N LEU A 38 8.25 -3.36 -1.66
CA LEU A 38 9.19 -3.84 -0.65
C LEU A 38 9.91 -5.08 -1.15
N ALA A 39 11.24 -5.00 -1.22
CA ALA A 39 12.07 -6.13 -1.64
C ALA A 39 11.73 -7.40 -0.82
N ASN A 40 11.22 -8.43 -1.50
CA ASN A 40 10.84 -9.74 -0.95
C ASN A 40 9.73 -9.73 0.12
N LYS A 41 8.98 -8.63 0.32
CA LYS A 41 7.91 -8.55 1.34
C LYS A 41 6.52 -8.25 0.77
N GLY A 42 6.41 -7.96 -0.52
CA GLY A 42 5.17 -7.58 -1.18
C GLY A 42 5.13 -6.08 -1.50
N ILE A 43 3.93 -5.52 -1.54
CA ILE A 43 3.70 -4.10 -1.82
C ILE A 43 2.91 -3.46 -0.67
N ILE A 44 3.36 -2.28 -0.25
CA ILE A 44 2.57 -1.40 0.60
C ILE A 44 1.71 -0.55 -0.30
N VAL A 45 0.41 -0.52 -0.05
CA VAL A 45 -0.52 0.38 -0.72
C VAL A 45 -0.96 1.43 0.27
N ILE A 46 -0.78 2.70 -0.12
CA ILE A 46 -1.29 3.86 0.58
C ILE A 46 -2.66 4.15 -0.01
N GLU A 47 -3.67 4.07 0.83
CA GLU A 47 -5.05 4.38 0.50
C GLU A 47 -5.48 5.64 1.27
N GLU A 48 -6.51 6.34 0.80
CA GLU A 48 -6.91 7.64 1.37
C GLU A 48 -7.15 7.60 2.89
N ILE A 49 -7.69 6.48 3.40
CA ILE A 49 -8.01 6.27 4.83
C ILE A 49 -7.35 5.02 5.40
N GLY A 50 -6.17 4.65 4.90
CA GLY A 50 -5.40 3.60 5.53
C GLY A 50 -4.19 3.12 4.76
N VAL A 51 -3.48 2.19 5.37
CA VAL A 51 -2.30 1.55 4.77
C VAL A 51 -2.50 0.05 4.76
N GLY A 52 -2.22 -0.60 3.65
CA GLY A 52 -2.26 -2.06 3.53
C GLY A 52 -0.94 -2.65 3.05
N LEU A 53 -0.65 -3.87 3.48
CA LEU A 53 0.37 -4.71 2.88
C LEU A 53 -0.30 -5.83 2.08
N TYR A 54 0.13 -5.99 0.84
CA TYR A 54 -0.38 -6.98 -0.09
C TYR A 54 0.79 -7.82 -0.61
N GLU A 55 0.54 -9.11 -0.83
CA GLU A 55 1.41 -9.98 -1.60
C GLU A 55 1.55 -9.45 -3.03
N SER A 56 2.64 -9.78 -3.72
CA SER A 56 2.84 -9.40 -5.14
C SER A 56 1.81 -10.06 -6.08
N THR A 57 1.11 -11.09 -5.61
CA THR A 57 -0.02 -11.74 -6.29
C THR A 57 -1.35 -11.00 -6.08
N GLY A 58 -1.38 -10.03 -5.16
CA GLY A 58 -2.56 -9.23 -4.80
C GLY A 58 -3.30 -9.66 -3.53
N GLY A 59 -2.85 -10.73 -2.86
CA GLY A 59 -3.43 -11.16 -1.58
C GLY A 59 -3.17 -10.17 -0.46
N ARG A 60 -4.21 -9.65 0.21
CA ARG A 60 -4.02 -8.73 1.36
C ARG A 60 -3.48 -9.48 2.59
N ILE A 61 -2.34 -9.03 3.10
CA ILE A 61 -1.72 -9.54 4.34
C ILE A 61 -2.33 -8.84 5.55
N TRP A 62 -2.32 -7.51 5.55
CA TRP A 62 -2.95 -6.69 6.59
C TRP A 62 -3.39 -5.33 6.04
N PHE A 63 -4.31 -4.69 6.75
CA PHE A 63 -4.73 -3.30 6.52
C PHE A 63 -4.97 -2.60 7.85
N THR A 64 -4.46 -1.38 7.97
CA THR A 64 -4.59 -0.55 9.15
C THR A 64 -5.34 0.73 8.75
N PRO A 65 -6.57 0.92 9.25
CA PRO A 65 -7.32 2.14 8.98
C PRO A 65 -6.67 3.34 9.66
N THR A 66 -6.76 4.49 9.02
CA THR A 66 -6.31 5.78 9.53
C THR A 66 -7.36 6.85 9.23
N ASP A 67 -7.16 8.06 9.78
CA ASP A 67 -7.81 9.25 9.22
C ASP A 67 -7.20 9.59 7.84
N LEU A 68 -7.67 10.68 7.23
CA LEU A 68 -7.24 11.09 5.89
C LEU A 68 -5.71 11.26 5.83
N ILE A 69 -5.06 10.48 4.96
CA ILE A 69 -3.60 10.52 4.81
C ILE A 69 -3.21 11.74 3.97
N GLU A 70 -2.47 12.67 4.59
CA GLU A 70 -1.93 13.85 3.91
C GLU A 70 -0.51 13.62 3.37
N ASN A 71 0.28 12.81 4.09
CA ASN A 71 1.65 12.50 3.72
C ASN A 71 2.11 11.19 4.37
N TYR A 72 3.13 10.56 3.80
CA TYR A 72 3.73 9.36 4.37
C TYR A 72 5.25 9.33 4.15
N LEU A 73 5.95 8.61 5.03
CA LEU A 73 7.39 8.39 4.94
C LEU A 73 7.69 6.92 5.27
N VAL A 74 8.36 6.23 4.35
CA VAL A 74 8.82 4.85 4.55
C VAL A 74 10.30 4.87 4.93
N GLU A 75 10.62 4.37 6.11
CA GLU A 75 11.99 4.28 6.62
C GLU A 75 12.22 2.94 7.31
N ASN A 76 13.21 2.19 6.84
CA ASN A 76 13.55 0.85 7.34
C ASN A 76 12.31 -0.07 7.32
N ASP A 77 11.93 -0.63 8.47
CA ASP A 77 10.75 -1.51 8.64
C ASP A 77 9.51 -0.75 9.16
N THR A 78 9.44 0.56 8.92
CA THR A 78 8.39 1.44 9.43
C THR A 78 7.81 2.31 8.33
N ILE A 79 6.51 2.58 8.42
CA ILE A 79 5.85 3.68 7.72
C ILE A 79 5.33 4.70 8.73
N ILE A 80 5.66 5.97 8.53
CA ILE A 80 5.15 7.11 9.30
C ILE A 80 4.08 7.78 8.44
N VAL A 81 2.84 7.75 8.90
CA VAL A 81 1.69 8.36 8.25
C VAL A 81 1.39 9.67 8.97
N THR A 82 1.21 10.75 8.20
CA THR A 82 0.71 12.03 8.72
C THR A 82 -0.73 12.20 8.25
N THR A 83 -1.64 12.33 9.21
CA THR A 83 -3.07 12.59 9.02
C THR A 83 -3.42 13.99 9.52
N ASP A 84 -4.67 14.40 9.28
CA ASP A 84 -5.25 15.62 9.86
C ASP A 84 -5.29 15.63 11.40
N THR A 85 -5.35 14.45 12.01
CA THR A 85 -5.39 14.26 13.48
C THR A 85 -4.02 14.07 14.13
N GLY A 86 -2.96 13.77 13.37
CA GLY A 86 -1.63 13.62 13.91
C GLY A 86 -0.70 12.73 13.10
N LYS A 87 0.29 12.13 13.77
CA LYS A 87 1.23 11.19 13.15
C LYS A 87 1.09 9.82 13.76
N ILE A 88 1.03 8.81 12.90
CA ILE A 88 0.92 7.41 13.28
C ILE A 88 2.15 6.70 12.72
N LYS A 89 2.84 5.92 13.56
CA LYS A 89 4.01 5.14 13.18
C LYS A 89 3.61 3.68 13.12
N LEU A 90 3.67 3.03 11.96
CA LEU A 90 3.25 1.65 11.77
C LEU A 90 4.44 0.73 11.44
N SER A 91 4.43 -0.47 12.00
CA SER A 91 5.32 -1.56 11.62
C SER A 91 4.90 -2.12 10.26
N ILE A 92 5.82 -2.13 9.29
CA ILE A 92 5.57 -2.72 7.95
C ILE A 92 5.27 -4.23 8.05
N LEU A 93 5.90 -4.93 8.99
CA LEU A 93 5.70 -6.38 9.11
C LEU A 93 4.31 -6.74 9.62
N THR A 94 3.71 -5.89 10.46
CA THR A 94 2.52 -6.27 11.25
C THR A 94 1.32 -5.34 11.08
N GLY A 95 1.50 -4.17 10.48
CA GLY A 95 0.49 -3.11 10.41
C GLY A 95 0.21 -2.43 11.76
N LYS A 96 0.85 -2.86 12.84
CA LYS A 96 0.58 -2.33 14.19
C LYS A 96 1.27 -1.01 14.43
N GLU A 97 0.61 -0.15 15.19
CA GLU A 97 1.19 1.09 15.69
C GLU A 97 2.38 0.81 16.62
N LEU A 98 3.43 1.60 16.46
CA LEU A 98 4.66 1.58 17.22
C LEU A 98 4.65 2.78 18.17
N ILE A 99 4.49 2.50 19.47
CA ILE A 99 4.55 3.48 20.57
C ILE A 99 6.00 3.90 20.83
#